data_AF-A0A7S0V611-F1
#
_entry.id   AF-A0A7S0V611-F1
#
_cell.length_a   1.000
_cell.length_b   1.000
_cell.length_c   1.000
_cell.angle_alpha   90.00
_cell.angle_beta   90.00
_cell.angle_gamma   90.00
#
_symmetry.space_group_name_H-M   'P 1'
#
loop_
_entity.id
_entity.type
_entity.pdbx_description
1 polymer ?
#
loop_
_entity_poly.entity_id
_entity_poly.type
_entity_poly.pdbx_seq_one_letter_code
_entity_poly.pdbx_strand_id
1 'polypeptide(L)'
;RDPPHMLNLLIHRKNLNYLHLDYNFNLKPVKTLTTKERKKSRFGNAFHLCREILRLTKIVVDSNVQFRLGNVDAFQLADGLQYTFAHVGQLTGMYRYKYKLMRQIRMCKDLKHLIYYRFNTGPVGKGPGVGFWAPGWRVWLFFLRGVVPLLERWLGNLLARQFEGRHSKGVAKTVTKQRVESHYDLELRAAVMHDILDMMPEGVKQNKSKTILQHLSEAWRCWKANIPWKVPGMPIPIENMILRYVKAKADWWTNVAHYNRERIRRGATVDKTVCKKNLGRLTRLWLKAEQERQHNYLKDGPYLSAEEAVAIYTTTVHWLESRKITPIIFPPLNYKHDTKLLILALERLKEGYTVMSRLNQSQREELGLIEQAYDNPHEALSRIKRHLLQQRTFKEVGIEFMDLYSHMIPVYDVEPLEKITDAYLDQYIWYQADKSRLFPNWVKPADTEPPPLLLYKWCQGINNLEEVWDTASGEANVMVETQFEKVYEKMDLTLLNRLLRLIVDHNIAEYMTAKNNVLLNYKDMNHLNSYGLIRGLQFASFIFQYYALVLDLLVLGLTRASELSGSPMKPNDWLSFDSIATEVKHPIRLYCRYVEKLYILFRFTHEEQKDLIQRFLSEHPDPNNENVI
;
A
#
# COMPACT_ATOMS: atom_id res chain seq x y z
N ARG A 1 -47.74 -25.65 32.38
CA ARG A 1 -47.99 -24.20 32.24
C ARG A 1 -47.40 -23.75 30.91
N ASP A 2 -48.21 -23.18 30.03
CA ASP A 2 -47.99 -23.20 28.58
C ASP A 2 -46.79 -22.35 28.11
N PRO A 3 -45.84 -22.92 27.34
CA PRO A 3 -44.68 -22.21 26.80
C PRO A 3 -44.98 -20.92 25.99
N PRO A 4 -46.07 -20.84 25.19
CA PRO A 4 -46.51 -19.58 24.56
C PRO A 4 -46.76 -18.45 25.57
N HIS A 5 -47.28 -18.79 26.74
CA HIS A 5 -47.57 -17.83 27.80
C HIS A 5 -46.29 -17.28 28.42
N MET A 6 -45.25 -18.11 28.58
CA MET A 6 -43.95 -17.67 29.15
C MET A 6 -43.26 -16.60 28.31
N LEU A 7 -43.23 -16.75 26.98
CA LEU A 7 -42.60 -15.76 26.10
C LEU A 7 -43.42 -14.47 26.02
N ASN A 8 -44.75 -14.57 26.02
CA ASN A 8 -45.65 -13.41 26.06
C ASN A 8 -45.52 -12.63 27.36
N LEU A 9 -45.48 -13.31 28.51
CA LEU A 9 -45.21 -12.67 29.81
C LEU A 9 -43.89 -11.91 29.79
N LEU A 10 -42.84 -12.44 29.17
CA LEU A 10 -41.56 -11.73 29.05
C LEU A 10 -41.65 -10.48 28.16
N ILE A 11 -42.43 -10.52 27.07
CA ILE A 11 -42.68 -9.36 26.20
C ILE A 11 -43.43 -8.27 26.98
N HIS A 12 -44.52 -8.64 27.66
CA HIS A 12 -45.32 -7.71 28.45
C HIS A 12 -44.55 -7.17 29.67
N ARG A 13 -43.76 -8.00 30.36
CA ARG A 13 -42.89 -7.58 31.48
C ARG A 13 -41.85 -6.54 31.06
N LYS A 14 -41.44 -6.52 29.79
CA LYS A 14 -40.55 -5.50 29.22
C LYS A 14 -41.28 -4.26 28.70
N ASN A 15 -42.61 -4.20 28.85
CA ASN A 15 -43.49 -3.16 28.32
C ASN A 15 -43.29 -2.96 26.81
N LEU A 16 -43.39 -4.06 26.05
CA LEU A 16 -43.24 -4.11 24.60
C LEU A 16 -44.59 -4.35 23.89
N ASN A 17 -45.59 -3.52 24.20
CA ASN A 17 -46.97 -3.68 23.72
C ASN A 17 -47.12 -3.55 22.19
N TYR A 18 -46.08 -3.03 21.52
CA TYR A 18 -45.99 -2.90 20.06
C TYR A 18 -45.40 -4.14 19.39
N LEU A 19 -45.14 -5.22 20.13
CA LEU A 19 -44.77 -6.53 19.62
C LEU A 19 -45.87 -7.55 19.91
N HIS A 20 -46.17 -8.36 18.93
CA HIS A 20 -47.10 -9.48 19.03
C HIS A 20 -46.38 -10.78 18.68
N LEU A 21 -46.51 -11.79 19.54
CA LEU A 21 -46.07 -13.15 19.27
C LEU A 21 -47.31 -13.97 18.89
N ASP A 22 -47.39 -14.38 17.64
CA ASP A 22 -48.49 -15.24 17.19
C ASP A 22 -48.35 -16.66 17.76
N TYR A 23 -49.41 -17.45 17.66
CA TYR A 23 -49.43 -18.83 18.17
C TYR A 23 -48.41 -19.75 17.48
N ASN A 24 -47.99 -19.44 16.25
CA ASN A 24 -46.92 -20.14 15.52
C ASN A 24 -45.52 -19.57 15.84
N PHE A 25 -45.43 -18.85 16.96
CA PHE A 25 -44.22 -18.26 17.50
C PHE A 25 -43.55 -17.25 16.54
N ASN A 26 -44.24 -16.60 15.61
CA ASN A 26 -43.69 -15.45 14.87
C ASN A 26 -43.78 -14.19 15.73
N LEU A 27 -42.64 -13.52 15.93
CA LEU A 27 -42.61 -12.23 16.58
C LEU A 27 -42.74 -11.13 15.52
N LYS A 28 -43.83 -10.38 15.55
CA LYS A 28 -44.14 -9.31 14.59
C LYS A 28 -44.35 -7.97 15.30
N PRO A 29 -43.91 -6.85 14.72
CA PRO A 29 -44.32 -5.55 15.20
C PRO A 29 -45.78 -5.26 14.80
N VAL A 30 -46.55 -4.66 15.70
CA VAL A 30 -47.96 -4.28 15.44
C VAL A 30 -48.04 -2.99 14.60
N LYS A 31 -46.99 -2.16 14.69
CA LYS A 31 -46.83 -0.89 13.96
C LYS A 31 -45.38 -0.70 13.53
N THR A 32 -45.13 0.26 12.65
CA THR A 32 -43.76 0.71 12.37
C THR A 32 -43.11 1.27 13.63
N LEU A 33 -41.97 0.70 14.03
CA LEU A 33 -41.31 1.06 15.29
C LEU A 33 -40.39 2.26 15.11
N THR A 34 -40.45 3.19 16.05
CA THR A 34 -39.45 4.25 16.19
C THR A 34 -38.06 3.68 16.52
N THR A 35 -37.00 4.46 16.30
CA THR A 35 -35.63 4.03 16.65
C THR A 35 -35.48 3.68 18.13
N LYS A 36 -36.20 4.37 19.03
CA LYS A 36 -36.19 4.09 20.48
C LYS A 36 -36.89 2.76 20.79
N GLU A 37 -38.07 2.53 20.23
CA GLU A 37 -38.81 1.27 20.37
C GLU A 37 -37.99 0.10 19.81
N ARG A 38 -37.43 0.24 18.61
CA ARG A 38 -36.58 -0.80 17.97
C ARG A 38 -35.34 -1.15 18.80
N LYS A 39 -34.67 -0.17 19.41
CA LYS A 39 -33.53 -0.41 20.30
C LYS A 39 -33.96 -1.13 21.58
N LYS A 40 -35.11 -0.76 22.15
CA LYS A 40 -35.65 -1.36 23.38
C LYS A 40 -36.13 -2.80 23.17
N SER A 41 -36.73 -3.08 22.03
CA SER A 41 -37.37 -4.36 21.71
C SER A 41 -36.44 -5.39 21.07
N ARG A 42 -35.17 -5.05 20.86
CA ARG A 42 -34.17 -5.95 20.30
C ARG A 42 -33.85 -7.08 21.28
N PHE A 43 -34.51 -8.22 21.11
CA PHE A 43 -34.18 -9.44 21.81
C PHE A 43 -32.87 -10.06 21.32
N GLY A 44 -32.19 -10.79 22.22
CA GLY A 44 -30.96 -11.52 21.91
C GLY A 44 -31.22 -12.97 21.50
N ASN A 45 -30.13 -13.69 21.24
CA ASN A 45 -30.20 -15.09 20.78
C ASN A 45 -30.93 -16.02 21.74
N ALA A 46 -30.88 -15.78 23.06
CA ALA A 46 -31.56 -16.59 24.06
C ALA A 46 -33.08 -16.69 23.82
N PHE A 47 -33.74 -15.54 23.64
CA PHE A 47 -35.17 -15.46 23.38
C PHE A 47 -35.52 -16.08 22.03
N HIS A 48 -34.81 -15.69 20.97
CA HIS A 48 -35.15 -16.14 19.63
C HIS A 48 -34.86 -17.61 19.37
N LEU A 49 -33.78 -18.17 19.94
CA LEU A 49 -33.47 -19.59 19.83
C LEU A 49 -34.51 -20.44 20.57
N CYS A 50 -34.91 -20.05 21.77
CA CYS A 50 -35.98 -20.71 22.52
C CYS A 50 -37.32 -20.67 21.75
N ARG A 51 -37.70 -19.49 21.23
CA ARG A 51 -38.89 -19.30 20.39
C ARG A 51 -38.90 -20.22 19.17
N GLU A 52 -37.78 -20.35 18.46
CA GLU A 52 -37.71 -21.21 17.28
C GLU A 52 -37.73 -22.71 17.65
N ILE A 53 -37.15 -23.12 18.79
CA ILE A 53 -37.29 -24.50 19.30
C ILE A 53 -38.74 -24.81 19.60
N LEU A 54 -39.44 -23.91 20.29
CA LEU A 54 -40.87 -24.05 20.54
C LEU A 54 -41.69 -24.09 19.25
N ARG A 55 -41.30 -23.34 18.21
CA ARG A 55 -41.90 -23.48 16.88
C ARG A 55 -41.71 -24.88 16.30
N LEU A 56 -40.49 -25.44 16.34
CA LEU A 56 -40.26 -26.80 15.84
C LEU A 56 -41.11 -27.82 16.59
N THR A 57 -41.14 -27.73 17.92
CA THR A 57 -41.99 -28.58 18.76
C THR A 57 -43.46 -28.41 18.40
N LYS A 58 -43.92 -27.17 18.18
CA LYS A 58 -45.30 -26.90 17.78
C LYS A 58 -45.66 -27.55 16.44
N ILE A 59 -44.79 -27.43 15.42
CA ILE A 59 -45.03 -28.06 14.11
C ILE A 59 -45.20 -29.58 14.27
N VAL A 60 -44.30 -30.23 15.03
CA VAL A 60 -44.37 -31.67 15.29
C VAL A 60 -45.65 -32.06 16.03
N VAL A 61 -46.07 -31.27 17.04
CA VAL A 61 -47.29 -31.53 17.82
C VAL A 61 -48.54 -31.29 16.97
N ASP A 62 -48.61 -30.19 16.22
CA ASP A 62 -49.74 -29.87 15.34
C ASP A 62 -49.96 -30.96 14.28
N SER A 63 -48.88 -31.52 13.69
CA SER A 63 -48.98 -32.66 12.77
C SER A 63 -49.66 -33.86 13.44
N ASN A 64 -49.30 -34.18 14.68
CA ASN A 64 -49.94 -35.25 15.45
C ASN A 64 -51.41 -34.92 15.80
N VAL A 65 -51.71 -33.67 16.12
CA VAL A 65 -53.10 -33.23 16.40
C VAL A 65 -53.98 -33.39 15.16
N GLN A 66 -53.51 -32.99 13.97
CA GLN A 66 -54.27 -33.13 12.72
C GLN A 66 -54.57 -34.61 12.41
N PHE A 67 -53.61 -35.50 12.65
CA PHE A 67 -53.83 -36.94 12.55
C PHE A 67 -54.89 -37.43 13.55
N ARG A 68 -54.82 -37.01 14.82
CA ARG A 68 -55.76 -37.42 15.87
C ARG A 68 -57.17 -36.87 15.69
N LEU A 69 -57.32 -35.74 15.01
CA LEU A 69 -58.61 -35.17 14.61
C LEU A 69 -59.23 -35.88 13.39
N GLY A 70 -58.50 -36.81 12.75
CA GLY A 70 -58.97 -37.53 11.57
C GLY A 70 -58.85 -36.75 10.25
N ASN A 71 -58.16 -35.60 10.24
CA ASN A 71 -58.00 -34.76 9.04
C ASN A 71 -56.89 -35.26 8.10
N VAL A 72 -55.99 -36.13 8.58
CA VAL A 72 -54.78 -36.57 7.90
C VAL A 72 -54.57 -38.06 8.18
N ASP A 73 -54.08 -38.80 7.20
CA ASP A 73 -53.80 -40.24 7.31
C ASP A 73 -52.45 -40.55 8.02
N ALA A 74 -52.28 -41.76 8.53
CA ALA A 74 -51.06 -42.21 9.23
C ALA A 74 -49.81 -42.12 8.35
N PHE A 75 -49.91 -42.44 7.05
CA PHE A 75 -48.80 -42.34 6.11
C PHE A 75 -48.41 -40.87 5.84
N GLN A 76 -49.40 -39.99 5.75
CA GLN A 76 -49.20 -38.55 5.59
C GLN A 76 -48.58 -37.92 6.85
N LEU A 77 -48.94 -38.40 8.05
CA LEU A 77 -48.27 -38.00 9.30
C LEU A 77 -46.78 -38.39 9.27
N ALA A 78 -46.46 -39.63 8.89
CA ALA A 78 -45.08 -40.10 8.84
C ALA A 78 -44.23 -39.31 7.83
N ASP A 79 -44.77 -39.04 6.63
CA ASP A 79 -44.13 -38.20 5.61
C ASP A 79 -43.98 -36.75 6.09
N GLY A 80 -44.99 -36.19 6.77
CA GLY A 80 -44.95 -34.86 7.36
C GLY A 80 -43.88 -34.70 8.45
N LEU A 81 -43.68 -35.73 9.29
CA LEU A 81 -42.58 -35.75 10.28
C LEU A 81 -41.22 -35.86 9.60
N GLN A 82 -41.08 -36.70 8.56
CA GLN A 82 -39.84 -36.81 7.80
C GLN A 82 -39.50 -35.46 7.13
N TYR A 83 -40.48 -34.84 6.50
CA TYR A 83 -40.33 -33.52 5.90
C TYR A 83 -39.91 -32.49 6.95
N THR A 84 -40.54 -32.48 8.11
CA THR A 84 -40.24 -31.55 9.20
C THR A 84 -38.80 -31.67 9.66
N PHE A 85 -38.33 -32.88 9.99
CA PHE A 85 -36.96 -33.08 10.47
C PHE A 85 -35.89 -32.92 9.39
N ALA A 86 -36.23 -33.15 8.11
CA ALA A 86 -35.33 -32.89 6.99
C ALA A 86 -35.25 -31.40 6.62
N HIS A 87 -36.30 -30.61 6.89
CA HIS A 87 -36.42 -29.21 6.45
C HIS A 87 -36.57 -28.21 7.61
N VAL A 88 -36.02 -28.49 8.79
CA VAL A 88 -36.02 -27.54 9.93
C VAL A 88 -35.41 -26.19 9.56
N GLY A 89 -34.40 -26.15 8.69
CA GLY A 89 -33.81 -24.88 8.23
C GLY A 89 -34.74 -24.02 7.36
N GLN A 90 -35.78 -24.61 6.79
CA GLN A 90 -36.79 -23.92 5.97
C GLN A 90 -38.04 -23.59 6.80
N LEU A 91 -38.50 -24.54 7.61
CA LEU A 91 -39.70 -24.41 8.44
C LEU A 91 -39.47 -23.53 9.68
N THR A 92 -38.22 -23.44 10.14
CA THR A 92 -37.80 -22.58 11.24
C THR A 92 -36.69 -21.63 10.81
N GLY A 93 -36.30 -20.73 11.70
CA GLY A 93 -35.18 -19.81 11.52
C GLY A 93 -34.03 -20.02 12.51
N MET A 94 -33.91 -21.18 13.15
CA MET A 94 -32.95 -21.40 14.25
C MET A 94 -31.50 -21.08 13.88
N TYR A 95 -31.07 -21.36 12.64
CA TYR A 95 -29.71 -21.11 12.16
C TYR A 95 -29.29 -19.64 12.25
N ARG A 96 -30.25 -18.69 12.21
CA ARG A 96 -29.97 -17.25 12.35
C ARG A 96 -29.48 -16.89 13.75
N TYR A 97 -29.95 -17.61 14.77
CA TYR A 97 -29.65 -17.34 16.18
C TYR A 97 -28.57 -18.27 16.75
N LYS A 98 -28.27 -19.37 16.04
CA LYS A 98 -27.12 -20.25 16.29
C LYS A 98 -26.65 -20.92 14.99
N TYR A 99 -25.69 -20.31 14.30
CA TYR A 99 -25.26 -20.78 12.97
C TYR A 99 -24.61 -22.17 12.95
N LYS A 100 -24.02 -22.62 14.07
CA LYS A 100 -23.46 -23.99 14.20
C LYS A 100 -24.50 -25.09 13.92
N LEU A 101 -25.80 -24.76 13.98
CA LEU A 101 -26.91 -25.64 13.56
C LEU A 101 -26.83 -26.11 12.10
N MET A 102 -26.11 -25.37 11.24
CA MET A 102 -25.87 -25.80 9.86
C MET A 102 -25.21 -27.19 9.78
N ARG A 103 -24.54 -27.65 10.84
CA ARG A 103 -24.06 -29.04 10.95
C ARG A 103 -25.22 -30.03 10.94
N GLN A 104 -26.25 -29.84 11.78
CA GLN A 104 -27.42 -30.72 11.85
C GLN A 104 -28.26 -30.64 10.58
N ILE A 105 -28.47 -29.44 10.03
CA ILE A 105 -29.24 -29.26 8.79
C ILE A 105 -28.59 -30.01 7.63
N ARG A 106 -27.26 -29.91 7.47
CA ARG A 106 -26.52 -30.67 6.44
C ARG A 106 -26.67 -32.17 6.66
N MET A 107 -26.44 -32.65 7.88
CA MET A 107 -26.60 -34.07 8.23
C MET A 107 -28.01 -34.61 7.92
N CYS A 108 -29.09 -33.86 8.22
CA CYS A 108 -30.44 -34.28 7.88
C CYS A 108 -30.70 -34.29 6.36
N LYS A 109 -30.07 -33.41 5.59
CA LYS A 109 -30.13 -33.45 4.12
C LYS A 109 -29.38 -34.66 3.57
N ASP A 110 -28.21 -34.98 4.12
CA ASP A 110 -27.43 -36.16 3.73
C ASP A 110 -28.22 -37.44 4.02
N LEU A 111 -28.84 -37.53 5.22
CA LEU A 111 -29.74 -38.62 5.58
C LEU A 111 -30.95 -38.69 4.65
N LYS A 112 -31.56 -37.56 4.27
CA LYS A 112 -32.66 -37.52 3.30
C LYS A 112 -32.22 -38.14 1.97
N HIS A 113 -31.06 -37.76 1.44
CA HIS A 113 -30.56 -38.31 0.17
C HIS A 113 -30.30 -39.82 0.27
N LEU A 114 -29.65 -40.26 1.36
CA LEU A 114 -29.38 -41.68 1.60
C LEU A 114 -30.68 -42.51 1.65
N ILE A 115 -31.66 -42.05 2.43
CA ILE A 115 -32.94 -42.73 2.61
C ILE A 115 -33.71 -42.74 1.28
N TYR A 116 -33.82 -41.59 0.60
CA TYR A 116 -34.66 -41.45 -0.58
C TYR A 116 -34.11 -42.24 -1.78
N TYR A 117 -32.78 -42.30 -1.94
CA TYR A 117 -32.18 -43.11 -3.00
C TYR A 117 -32.47 -44.60 -2.81
N ARG A 118 -32.41 -45.10 -1.56
CA ARG A 118 -32.72 -46.49 -1.24
C ARG A 118 -34.23 -46.80 -1.28
N PHE A 119 -35.06 -45.84 -0.86
CA PHE A 119 -36.50 -46.01 -0.72
C PHE A 119 -37.23 -45.90 -2.07
N ASN A 120 -36.84 -44.94 -2.92
CA ASN A 120 -37.44 -44.72 -4.24
C ASN A 120 -36.74 -45.57 -5.32
N THR A 121 -36.60 -46.87 -5.07
CA THR A 121 -36.05 -47.86 -6.02
C THR A 121 -37.14 -48.83 -6.47
N GLY A 122 -37.11 -49.27 -7.73
CA GLY A 122 -38.08 -50.23 -8.27
C GLY A 122 -39.39 -49.56 -8.70
N PRO A 123 -40.58 -50.11 -8.36
CA PRO A 123 -41.87 -49.53 -8.73
C PRO A 123 -42.20 -48.20 -8.04
N VAL A 124 -41.47 -47.83 -6.97
CA VAL A 124 -41.71 -46.60 -6.20
C VAL A 124 -41.06 -45.42 -6.89
N GLY A 125 -41.89 -44.52 -7.43
CA GLY A 125 -41.44 -43.32 -8.15
C GLY A 125 -40.86 -42.22 -7.26
N LYS A 126 -40.42 -41.12 -7.89
CA LYS A 126 -39.99 -39.90 -7.20
C LYS A 126 -41.22 -39.08 -6.80
N GLY A 127 -41.58 -39.08 -5.52
CA GLY A 127 -42.71 -38.31 -5.01
C GLY A 127 -42.70 -38.18 -3.48
N PRO A 128 -43.65 -37.41 -2.91
CA PRO A 128 -43.94 -37.45 -1.47
C PRO A 128 -44.46 -38.84 -1.07
N GLY A 129 -44.27 -39.24 0.19
CA GLY A 129 -44.66 -40.57 0.70
C GLY A 129 -43.55 -41.35 1.42
N VAL A 130 -42.44 -40.69 1.77
CA VAL A 130 -41.31 -41.33 2.46
C VAL A 130 -41.40 -41.04 3.95
N GLY A 131 -42.05 -41.92 4.71
CA GLY A 131 -42.30 -41.76 6.14
C GLY A 131 -41.16 -42.15 7.10
N PHE A 132 -39.90 -42.23 6.65
CA PHE A 132 -38.79 -42.76 7.46
C PHE A 132 -38.07 -41.66 8.27
N TRP A 133 -38.74 -41.14 9.30
CA TRP A 133 -38.32 -39.95 10.05
C TRP A 133 -37.35 -40.18 11.21
N ALA A 134 -37.12 -41.43 11.62
CA ALA A 134 -36.32 -41.76 12.80
C ALA A 134 -34.86 -41.24 12.76
N PRO A 135 -34.12 -41.30 11.63
CA PRO A 135 -32.76 -40.77 11.59
C PRO A 135 -32.72 -39.25 11.78
N GLY A 136 -33.61 -38.51 11.12
CA GLY A 136 -33.73 -37.06 11.26
C GLY A 136 -34.10 -36.66 12.70
N TRP A 137 -35.07 -37.35 13.30
CA TRP A 137 -35.48 -37.13 14.69
C TRP A 137 -34.33 -37.29 15.69
N ARG A 138 -33.52 -38.36 15.56
CA ARG A 138 -32.34 -38.58 16.42
C ARG A 138 -31.34 -37.43 16.35
N VAL A 139 -31.08 -36.90 15.15
CA VAL A 139 -30.18 -35.73 14.97
C VAL A 139 -30.67 -34.53 15.78
N TRP A 140 -31.99 -34.27 15.76
CA TRP A 140 -32.58 -33.16 16.51
C TRP A 140 -32.64 -33.40 18.02
N LEU A 141 -32.83 -34.64 18.47
CA LEU A 141 -32.72 -34.97 19.90
C LEU A 141 -31.30 -34.78 20.43
N PHE A 142 -30.28 -35.23 19.71
CA PHE A 142 -28.88 -35.00 20.10
C PHE A 142 -28.51 -33.52 20.08
N PHE A 143 -29.09 -32.74 19.17
CA PHE A 143 -28.98 -31.29 19.20
C PHE A 143 -29.57 -30.72 20.49
N LEU A 144 -30.80 -31.09 20.85
CA LEU A 144 -31.45 -30.61 22.06
C LEU A 144 -30.64 -30.98 23.31
N ARG A 145 -30.12 -32.21 23.40
CA ARG A 145 -29.22 -32.64 24.49
C ARG A 145 -28.05 -31.67 24.71
N GLY A 146 -27.40 -31.22 23.64
CA GLY A 146 -26.27 -30.28 23.73
C GLY A 146 -26.66 -28.81 23.91
N VAL A 147 -27.91 -28.43 23.57
CA VAL A 147 -28.37 -27.04 23.61
C VAL A 147 -29.07 -26.70 24.92
N VAL A 148 -29.66 -27.68 25.61
CA VAL A 148 -30.35 -27.47 26.89
C VAL A 148 -29.47 -26.73 27.91
N PRO A 149 -28.24 -27.19 28.26
CA PRO A 149 -27.42 -26.48 29.26
C PRO A 149 -27.04 -25.05 28.82
N LEU A 150 -26.86 -24.84 27.51
CA LEU A 150 -26.55 -23.53 26.96
C LEU A 150 -27.73 -22.57 27.10
N LEU A 151 -28.95 -23.05 26.79
CA LEU A 151 -30.17 -22.27 26.88
C LEU A 151 -30.56 -22.01 28.32
N GLU A 152 -30.41 -22.97 29.23
CA GLU A 152 -30.63 -22.79 30.66
C GLU A 152 -29.78 -21.63 31.20
N ARG A 153 -28.48 -21.64 30.92
CA ARG A 153 -27.60 -20.53 31.32
C ARG A 153 -28.01 -19.20 30.67
N TRP A 154 -28.34 -19.21 29.38
CA TRP A 154 -28.70 -17.99 28.66
C TRP A 154 -30.03 -17.39 29.12
N LEU A 155 -31.04 -18.24 29.36
CA LEU A 155 -32.35 -17.84 29.89
C LEU A 155 -32.26 -17.46 31.35
N GLY A 156 -31.49 -18.20 32.17
CA GLY A 156 -31.18 -17.84 33.55
C GLY A 156 -30.58 -16.44 33.66
N ASN A 157 -29.53 -16.15 32.87
CA ASN A 157 -28.94 -14.81 32.80
C ASN A 157 -29.90 -13.73 32.29
N LEU A 158 -30.80 -14.08 31.36
CA LEU A 158 -31.81 -13.16 30.84
C LEU A 158 -32.85 -12.80 31.91
N LEU A 159 -33.31 -13.81 32.66
CA LEU A 159 -34.30 -13.66 33.73
C LEU A 159 -33.69 -12.93 34.93
N ALA A 160 -32.51 -13.35 35.41
CA ALA A 160 -31.78 -12.65 36.47
C ALA A 160 -31.61 -11.17 36.13
N ARG A 161 -31.14 -10.85 34.91
CA ARG A 161 -31.04 -9.45 34.44
C ARG A 161 -32.38 -8.70 34.40
N GLN A 162 -33.48 -9.40 34.13
CA GLN A 162 -34.81 -8.79 34.05
C GLN A 162 -35.39 -8.50 35.44
N PHE A 163 -35.09 -9.33 36.43
CA PHE A 163 -35.60 -9.20 37.80
C PHE A 163 -34.67 -8.40 38.71
N GLU A 164 -33.37 -8.69 38.69
CA GLU A 164 -32.34 -8.06 39.54
C GLU A 164 -31.73 -6.80 38.89
N GLY A 165 -31.96 -6.59 37.59
CA GLY A 165 -31.40 -5.48 36.82
C GLY A 165 -29.98 -5.75 36.30
N ARG A 166 -29.33 -4.71 35.77
CA ARG A 166 -27.94 -4.78 35.28
C ARG A 166 -27.00 -4.09 36.26
N HIS A 167 -25.97 -4.81 36.73
CA HIS A 167 -24.86 -4.19 37.46
C HIS A 167 -24.02 -3.32 36.51
N SER A 168 -23.96 -2.01 36.76
CA SER A 168 -23.29 -1.03 35.89
C SER A 168 -21.76 -1.06 35.99
N LYS A 169 -21.20 -1.48 37.14
CA LYS A 169 -19.76 -1.53 37.42
C LYS A 169 -19.27 -2.89 37.99
N GLY A 170 -20.10 -3.94 37.92
CA GLY A 170 -19.78 -5.22 38.57
C GLY A 170 -18.68 -6.05 37.91
N VAL A 171 -18.31 -5.77 36.65
CA VAL A 171 -17.28 -6.52 35.92
C VAL A 171 -16.32 -5.54 35.24
N ALA A 172 -15.02 -5.66 35.54
CA ALA A 172 -13.97 -4.94 34.86
C ALA A 172 -13.98 -5.29 33.37
N LYS A 173 -13.99 -4.26 32.51
CA LYS A 173 -14.01 -4.48 31.06
C LYS A 173 -12.61 -4.84 30.59
N THR A 174 -12.48 -5.99 29.94
CA THR A 174 -11.22 -6.40 29.30
C THR A 174 -10.81 -5.44 28.19
N VAL A 175 -9.50 -5.23 28.03
CA VAL A 175 -8.93 -4.39 26.98
C VAL A 175 -8.92 -5.19 25.68
N THR A 176 -9.89 -4.91 24.81
CA THR A 176 -9.95 -5.50 23.46
C THR A 176 -9.24 -4.61 22.44
N LYS A 177 -9.03 -5.11 21.22
CA LYS A 177 -8.35 -4.41 20.10
C LYS A 177 -8.71 -2.92 19.96
N GLN A 178 -9.98 -2.55 20.15
CA GLN A 178 -10.47 -1.17 20.01
C GLN A 178 -9.93 -0.21 21.08
N ARG A 179 -9.50 -0.72 22.23
CA ARG A 179 -9.11 0.08 23.41
C ARG A 179 -7.62 0.04 23.71
N VAL A 180 -6.83 -0.71 22.94
CA VAL A 180 -5.39 -0.89 23.20
C VAL A 180 -4.66 0.46 23.21
N GLU A 181 -4.85 1.30 22.19
CA GLU A 181 -4.19 2.61 22.11
C GLU A 181 -4.65 3.56 23.23
N SER A 182 -5.96 3.64 23.49
CA SER A 182 -6.51 4.51 24.55
C SER A 182 -6.10 4.05 25.95
N HIS A 183 -5.97 2.75 26.17
CA HIS A 183 -5.55 2.20 27.45
C HIS A 183 -4.06 2.43 27.69
N TYR A 184 -3.23 2.24 26.66
CA TYR A 184 -1.80 2.59 26.73
C TYR A 184 -1.60 4.07 27.11
N ASP A 185 -2.35 4.98 26.49
CA ASP A 185 -2.29 6.40 26.83
C ASP A 185 -2.78 6.69 28.27
N LEU A 186 -3.75 5.92 28.77
CA LEU A 186 -4.23 6.04 30.15
C LEU A 186 -3.17 5.61 31.16
N GLU A 187 -2.52 4.45 30.92
CA GLU A 187 -1.46 3.92 31.77
C GLU A 187 -0.22 4.80 31.74
N LEU A 188 0.18 5.28 30.57
CA LEU A 188 1.30 6.21 30.43
C LEU A 188 1.07 7.50 31.23
N ARG A 189 -0.13 8.08 31.15
CA ARG A 189 -0.47 9.28 31.94
C ARG A 189 -0.49 8.99 33.43
N ALA A 190 -0.96 7.82 33.86
CA ALA A 190 -0.93 7.43 35.26
C ALA A 190 0.51 7.26 35.77
N ALA A 191 1.38 6.59 35.00
CA ALA A 191 2.80 6.43 35.34
C ALA A 191 3.52 7.78 35.46
N VAL A 192 3.33 8.68 34.49
CA VAL A 192 3.89 10.04 34.54
C VAL A 192 3.38 10.81 35.75
N MET A 193 2.10 10.65 36.12
CA MET A 193 1.55 11.30 37.31
C MET A 193 2.19 10.80 38.61
N HIS A 194 2.51 9.51 38.70
CA HIS A 194 3.25 8.96 39.84
C HIS A 194 4.65 9.57 39.93
N ASP A 195 5.41 9.54 38.83
CA ASP A 195 6.76 10.13 38.77
C ASP A 195 6.76 11.64 39.10
N ILE A 196 5.76 12.39 38.63
CA ILE A 196 5.61 13.82 38.99
C ILE A 196 5.40 14.00 40.50
N LEU A 197 4.57 13.18 41.13
CA LEU A 197 4.28 13.31 42.56
C LEU A 197 5.50 12.99 43.43
N ASP A 198 6.34 12.06 42.98
CA ASP A 198 7.55 11.64 43.69
C ASP A 198 8.71 12.64 43.52
N MET A 199 8.82 13.30 42.35
CA MET A 199 9.86 14.30 42.10
C MET A 199 9.57 15.68 42.70
N MET A 200 8.32 15.97 43.06
CA MET A 200 7.92 17.30 43.51
C MET A 200 8.19 17.51 45.01
N PRO A 201 8.87 18.61 45.41
CA PRO A 201 9.09 18.95 46.81
C PRO A 201 7.77 19.09 47.58
N GLU A 202 7.83 18.86 48.89
CA GLU A 202 6.69 19.09 49.79
C GLU A 202 6.22 20.55 49.68
N GLY A 203 4.95 20.76 49.33
CA GLY A 203 4.33 22.08 49.15
C GLY A 203 3.93 22.48 47.72
N VAL A 204 4.39 21.79 46.67
CA VAL A 204 4.12 22.19 45.25
C VAL A 204 3.21 21.20 44.48
N LYS A 205 2.74 20.13 45.15
CA LYS A 205 2.30 18.87 44.50
C LYS A 205 1.02 18.92 43.65
N GLN A 206 0.03 19.77 43.93
CA GLN A 206 -1.32 19.61 43.32
C GLN A 206 -1.61 20.48 42.09
N ASN A 207 -1.01 21.67 41.96
CA ASN A 207 -1.44 22.65 40.94
C ASN A 207 -0.72 22.54 39.58
N LYS A 208 0.48 21.93 39.53
CA LYS A 208 1.32 21.92 38.31
C LYS A 208 1.27 20.62 37.48
N SER A 209 0.67 19.56 38.01
CA SER A 209 0.62 18.23 37.37
C SER A 209 -0.09 18.23 36.01
N LYS A 210 -1.21 18.95 35.89
CA LYS A 210 -1.96 19.12 34.63
C LYS A 210 -1.12 19.80 33.55
N THR A 211 -0.36 20.83 33.91
CA THR A 211 0.50 21.58 32.98
C THR A 211 1.64 20.70 32.48
N ILE A 212 2.27 19.91 33.35
CA ILE A 212 3.32 18.97 32.93
C ILE A 212 2.76 17.92 31.94
N LEU A 213 1.54 17.40 32.16
CA LEU A 213 0.89 16.49 31.22
C LEU A 213 0.55 17.14 29.86
N GLN A 214 0.29 18.46 29.84
CA GLN A 214 0.15 19.20 28.58
C GLN A 214 1.48 19.29 27.85
N HIS A 215 2.58 19.58 28.54
CA HIS A 215 3.93 19.55 27.97
C HIS A 215 4.31 18.16 27.44
N LEU A 216 3.98 17.08 28.15
CA LEU A 216 4.18 15.70 27.65
C LEU A 216 3.41 15.46 26.33
N SER A 217 2.16 15.92 26.27
CA SER A 217 1.32 15.77 25.07
C SER A 217 1.88 16.57 23.90
N GLU A 218 2.42 17.76 24.17
CA GLU A 218 3.03 18.62 23.16
C GLU A 218 4.38 18.08 22.69
N ALA A 219 5.25 17.65 23.59
CA ALA A 219 6.51 16.99 23.26
C ALA A 219 6.30 15.75 22.35
N TRP A 220 5.23 14.98 22.58
CA TRP A 220 4.84 13.87 21.70
C TRP A 220 4.41 14.34 20.30
N ARG A 221 3.70 15.49 20.18
CA ARG A 221 3.33 16.06 18.88
C ARG A 221 4.57 16.58 18.15
N CYS A 222 5.44 17.33 18.83
CA CYS A 222 6.71 17.80 18.28
C CYS A 222 7.57 16.63 17.78
N TRP A 223 7.67 15.54 18.56
CA TRP A 223 8.39 14.34 18.13
C TRP A 223 7.81 13.76 16.83
N LYS A 224 6.47 13.66 16.71
CA LYS A 224 5.82 13.18 15.49
C LYS A 224 6.00 14.10 14.28
N ALA A 225 6.10 15.41 14.52
CA ALA A 225 6.32 16.44 13.50
C ALA A 225 7.81 16.65 13.17
N ASN A 226 8.71 15.98 13.91
CA ASN A 226 10.15 16.22 13.88
C ASN A 226 10.57 17.66 14.19
N ILE A 227 9.79 18.35 15.02
CA ILE A 227 10.11 19.69 15.49
C ILE A 227 10.95 19.55 16.77
N PRO A 228 12.09 20.26 16.89
CA PRO A 228 12.87 20.26 18.12
C PRO A 228 12.02 20.86 19.25
N TRP A 229 11.80 20.07 20.30
CA TRP A 229 11.04 20.49 21.47
C TRP A 229 12.00 21.00 22.54
N LYS A 230 11.98 22.32 22.79
CA LYS A 230 12.71 22.95 23.89
C LYS A 230 11.83 24.03 24.52
N VAL A 231 11.62 23.95 25.83
CA VAL A 231 10.81 24.91 26.58
C VAL A 231 11.73 25.79 27.45
N PRO A 232 11.79 27.11 27.22
CA PRO A 232 12.57 28.01 28.06
C PRO A 232 12.11 27.97 29.52
N GLY A 233 13.06 27.87 30.46
CA GLY A 233 12.78 27.90 31.90
C GLY A 233 12.17 26.62 32.49
N MET A 234 12.12 25.51 31.73
CA MET A 234 11.66 24.22 32.27
C MET A 234 12.73 23.59 33.19
N PRO A 235 12.34 23.07 34.38
CA PRO A 235 13.26 22.32 35.21
C PRO A 235 13.80 21.07 34.50
N ILE A 236 15.12 20.89 34.50
CA ILE A 236 15.83 19.77 33.86
C ILE A 236 15.26 18.39 34.27
N PRO A 237 14.92 18.12 35.55
CA PRO A 237 14.32 16.84 35.93
C PRO A 237 12.99 16.54 35.23
N ILE A 238 12.15 17.56 35.04
CA ILE A 238 10.86 17.43 34.35
C ILE A 238 11.08 17.23 32.86
N GLU A 239 12.02 17.99 32.26
CA GLU A 239 12.38 17.84 30.85
C GLU A 239 12.87 16.40 30.55
N ASN A 240 13.80 15.88 31.36
CA ASN A 240 14.32 14.52 31.21
C ASN A 240 13.25 13.45 31.40
N MET A 241 12.35 13.63 32.38
CA MET A 241 11.20 12.72 32.56
C MET A 241 10.31 12.71 31.32
N ILE A 242 9.95 13.89 30.77
CA ILE A 242 9.14 13.98 29.55
C ILE A 242 9.85 13.29 28.39
N LEU A 243 11.14 13.56 28.16
CA LEU A 243 11.91 12.95 27.08
C LEU A 243 11.97 11.42 27.21
N ARG A 244 12.14 10.89 28.42
CA ARG A 244 12.11 9.44 28.71
C ARG A 244 10.80 8.81 28.28
N TYR A 245 9.66 9.40 28.67
CA TYR A 245 8.34 8.85 28.32
C TYR A 245 7.96 9.07 26.87
N VAL A 246 8.39 10.18 26.25
CA VAL A 246 8.23 10.41 24.80
C VAL A 246 9.01 9.35 24.02
N LYS A 247 10.24 9.03 24.44
CA LYS A 247 11.02 7.94 23.83
C LYS A 247 10.34 6.58 24.01
N ALA A 248 9.88 6.24 25.21
CA ALA A 248 9.18 4.98 25.45
C ALA A 248 7.93 4.83 24.56
N LYS A 249 7.16 5.92 24.39
CA LYS A 249 6.01 5.97 23.48
C LYS A 249 6.41 5.88 22.00
N ALA A 250 7.51 6.51 21.62
CA ALA A 250 8.08 6.41 20.27
C ALA A 250 8.47 4.97 19.93
N ASP A 251 9.19 4.29 20.82
CA ASP A 251 9.62 2.90 20.64
C ASP A 251 8.40 1.98 20.45
N TRP A 252 7.38 2.11 21.31
CA TRP A 252 6.12 1.40 21.15
C TRP A 252 5.43 1.70 19.82
N TRP A 253 5.36 2.98 19.43
CA TRP A 253 4.67 3.42 18.22
C TRP A 253 5.33 2.89 16.94
N THR A 254 6.67 2.88 16.91
CA THR A 254 7.50 2.39 15.79
C THR A 254 7.43 0.87 15.71
N ASN A 255 7.55 0.14 16.82
CA ASN A 255 7.42 -1.32 16.85
C ASN A 255 6.05 -1.78 16.35
N VAL A 256 4.98 -1.09 16.75
CA VAL A 256 3.62 -1.38 16.25
C VAL A 256 3.49 -1.05 14.76
N ALA A 257 4.19 -0.04 14.23
CA ALA A 257 4.22 0.24 12.80
C ALA A 257 4.91 -0.91 12.02
N HIS A 258 6.10 -1.35 12.44
CA HIS A 258 6.79 -2.48 11.81
C HIS A 258 5.99 -3.78 11.88
N TYR A 259 5.41 -4.10 13.04
CA TYR A 259 4.59 -5.29 13.21
C TYR A 259 3.38 -5.29 12.26
N ASN A 260 2.66 -4.17 12.16
CA ASN A 260 1.52 -4.08 11.26
C ASN A 260 1.95 -4.06 9.79
N ARG A 261 3.09 -3.43 9.45
CA ARG A 261 3.61 -3.43 8.09
C ARG A 261 3.91 -4.85 7.62
N GLU A 262 4.57 -5.65 8.45
CA GLU A 262 4.89 -7.03 8.08
C GLU A 262 3.64 -7.90 7.94
N ARG A 263 2.63 -7.69 8.79
CA ARG A 263 1.33 -8.36 8.65
C ARG A 263 0.60 -7.99 7.36
N ILE A 264 0.63 -6.72 6.97
CA ILE A 264 0.06 -6.24 5.71
C ILE A 264 0.80 -6.87 4.53
N ARG A 265 2.14 -6.87 4.56
CA ARG A 265 2.99 -7.46 3.52
C ARG A 265 2.72 -8.95 3.31
N ARG A 266 2.54 -9.71 4.40
CA ARG A 266 2.21 -11.16 4.34
C ARG A 266 0.77 -11.47 3.94
N GLY A 267 -0.09 -10.46 3.75
CA GLY A 267 -1.51 -10.67 3.47
C GLY A 267 -2.31 -11.23 4.64
N ALA A 268 -1.87 -11.03 5.89
CA ALA A 268 -2.61 -11.45 7.07
C ALA A 268 -3.93 -10.67 7.18
N THR A 269 -4.89 -11.18 7.97
CA THR A 269 -6.15 -10.47 8.21
C THR A 269 -5.90 -9.17 8.97
N VAL A 270 -6.06 -8.04 8.28
CA VAL A 270 -5.84 -6.68 8.80
C VAL A 270 -7.05 -5.80 8.46
N ASP A 271 -7.44 -4.93 9.39
CA ASP A 271 -8.56 -4.02 9.18
C ASP A 271 -8.13 -2.85 8.28
N LYS A 272 -9.04 -2.36 7.42
CA LYS A 272 -8.80 -1.19 6.57
C LYS A 272 -8.27 0.04 7.34
N THR A 273 -8.76 0.24 8.57
CA THR A 273 -8.31 1.35 9.43
C THR A 273 -6.87 1.20 9.87
N VAL A 274 -6.39 -0.03 10.07
CA VAL A 274 -5.00 -0.32 10.42
C VAL A 274 -4.10 -0.03 9.22
N CYS A 275 -4.47 -0.40 8.00
CA CYS A 275 -3.68 -0.07 6.80
C CYS A 275 -3.50 1.44 6.65
N LYS A 276 -4.60 2.23 6.76
CA LYS A 276 -4.53 3.69 6.69
C LYS A 276 -3.69 4.31 7.81
N LYS A 277 -3.83 3.81 9.05
CA LYS A 277 -3.00 4.26 10.17
C LYS A 277 -1.53 3.94 9.89
N ASN A 278 -1.23 2.72 9.46
CA ASN A 278 0.12 2.26 9.18
C ASN A 278 0.81 3.11 8.11
N LEU A 279 0.12 3.39 7.00
CA LEU A 279 0.61 4.30 5.96
C LEU A 279 1.00 5.66 6.56
N GLY A 280 0.10 6.29 7.33
CA GLY A 280 0.41 7.57 7.98
C GLY A 280 1.52 7.49 9.05
N ARG A 281 1.80 6.31 9.63
CA ARG A 281 2.95 6.12 10.52
C ARG A 281 4.24 6.04 9.71
N LEU A 282 4.26 5.21 8.67
CA LEU A 282 5.44 5.00 7.84
C LEU A 282 5.85 6.27 7.06
N THR A 283 4.89 7.06 6.55
CA THR A 283 5.18 8.36 5.93
C THR A 283 5.93 9.29 6.89
N ARG A 284 5.54 9.33 8.18
CA ARG A 284 6.26 10.15 9.17
C ARG A 284 7.65 9.60 9.49
N LEU A 285 7.80 8.28 9.60
CA LEU A 285 9.13 7.67 9.82
C LEU A 285 10.07 7.95 8.67
N TRP A 286 9.58 7.82 7.43
CA TRP A 286 10.35 8.13 6.23
C TRP A 286 10.77 9.60 6.21
N LEU A 287 9.84 10.54 6.46
CA LEU A 287 10.16 11.97 6.49
C LEU A 287 11.12 12.37 7.62
N LYS A 288 11.05 11.71 8.79
CA LYS A 288 12.02 11.93 9.87
C LYS A 288 13.43 11.53 9.42
N ALA A 289 13.56 10.37 8.78
CA ALA A 289 14.83 9.90 8.24
C ALA A 289 15.32 10.77 7.08
N GLU A 290 14.41 11.25 6.23
CA GLU A 290 14.74 12.13 5.12
C GLU A 290 15.24 13.49 5.59
N GLN A 291 14.59 14.09 6.59
CA GLN A 291 15.06 15.34 7.21
C GLN A 291 16.46 15.20 7.81
N GLU A 292 16.71 14.08 8.49
CA GLU A 292 18.03 13.76 9.03
C GLU A 292 19.08 13.62 7.91
N ARG A 293 18.72 12.95 6.81
CA ARG A 293 19.59 12.78 5.63
C ARG A 293 19.98 14.11 5.00
N GLN A 294 19.03 15.03 4.85
CA GLN A 294 19.25 16.37 4.31
C GLN A 294 20.11 17.22 5.25
N HIS A 295 19.85 17.13 6.56
CA HIS A 295 20.65 17.83 7.57
C HIS A 295 22.11 17.34 7.57
N ASN A 296 22.33 16.02 7.52
CA ASN A 296 23.66 15.43 7.50
C ASN A 296 24.43 15.81 6.23
N TYR A 297 23.78 15.88 5.07
CA TYR A 297 24.44 16.38 3.85
C TYR A 297 24.95 17.82 3.99
N LEU A 298 24.15 18.72 4.56
CA LEU A 298 24.56 20.11 4.77
C LEU A 298 25.63 20.26 5.87
N LYS A 299 25.63 19.35 6.85
CA LYS A 299 26.57 19.35 7.96
C LYS A 299 27.92 18.75 7.59
N ASP A 300 27.91 17.61 6.93
CA ASP A 300 29.11 16.83 6.57
C ASP A 300 29.74 17.35 5.27
N GLY A 301 28.95 18.05 4.44
CA GLY A 301 29.34 18.55 3.13
C GLY A 301 29.04 17.56 2.00
N PRO A 302 29.38 17.89 0.75
CA PRO A 302 29.19 16.99 -0.38
C PRO A 302 29.94 15.67 -0.20
N TYR A 303 29.22 14.55 -0.34
CA TYR A 303 29.82 13.21 -0.22
C TYR A 303 30.74 12.85 -1.39
N LEU A 304 30.61 13.55 -2.52
CA LEU A 304 31.46 13.39 -3.68
C LEU A 304 32.68 14.31 -3.53
N SER A 305 33.87 13.75 -3.67
CA SER A 305 35.09 14.56 -3.65
C SER A 305 35.16 15.45 -4.89
N ALA A 306 35.84 16.59 -4.78
CA ALA A 306 36.01 17.50 -5.92
C ALA A 306 36.75 16.80 -7.09
N GLU A 307 37.72 15.94 -6.79
CA GLU A 307 38.48 15.18 -7.80
C GLU A 307 37.60 14.21 -8.58
N GLU A 308 36.76 13.42 -7.88
CA GLU A 308 35.80 12.53 -8.53
C GLU A 308 34.76 13.31 -9.34
N ALA A 309 34.29 14.45 -8.84
CA ALA A 309 33.35 15.31 -9.57
C ALA A 309 33.96 15.84 -10.86
N VAL A 310 35.23 16.27 -10.84
CA VAL A 310 35.96 16.69 -12.04
C VAL A 310 36.14 15.52 -13.00
N ALA A 311 36.49 14.32 -12.51
CA ALA A 311 36.61 13.14 -13.36
C ALA A 311 35.29 12.81 -14.07
N ILE A 312 34.18 12.76 -13.33
CA ILE A 312 32.83 12.52 -13.89
C ILE A 312 32.46 13.57 -14.94
N TYR A 313 32.70 14.84 -14.64
CA TYR A 313 32.42 15.94 -15.54
C TYR A 313 33.25 15.83 -16.82
N THR A 314 34.57 15.63 -16.71
CA THR A 314 35.49 15.50 -17.84
C THR A 314 35.16 14.28 -18.71
N THR A 315 34.84 13.13 -18.12
CA THR A 315 34.37 11.95 -18.85
C THR A 315 33.12 12.26 -19.66
N THR A 316 32.17 13.00 -19.08
CA THR A 316 30.94 13.41 -19.76
C THR A 316 31.22 14.38 -20.90
N VAL A 317 32.12 15.36 -20.71
CA VAL A 317 32.53 16.29 -21.77
C VAL A 317 33.14 15.53 -22.95
N HIS A 318 34.11 14.66 -22.71
CA HIS A 318 34.75 13.88 -23.76
C HIS A 318 33.77 12.95 -24.49
N TRP A 319 32.79 12.38 -23.79
CA TRP A 319 31.71 11.64 -24.41
C TRP A 319 30.87 12.52 -25.34
N LEU A 320 30.38 13.66 -24.87
CA LEU A 320 29.54 14.54 -25.68
C LEU A 320 30.28 15.10 -26.91
N GLU A 321 31.56 15.42 -26.76
CA GLU A 321 32.44 15.84 -27.86
C GLU A 321 32.65 14.73 -28.89
N SER A 322 32.93 13.50 -28.44
CA SER A 322 33.12 12.35 -29.34
C SER A 322 31.85 12.05 -30.15
N ARG A 323 30.69 12.27 -29.56
CA ARG A 323 29.37 12.13 -30.21
C ARG A 323 28.97 13.33 -31.06
N LYS A 324 29.72 14.44 -31.03
CA LYS A 324 29.39 15.70 -31.70
C LYS A 324 27.98 16.19 -31.34
N ILE A 325 27.57 16.02 -30.09
CA ILE A 325 26.23 16.39 -29.63
C ILE A 325 26.13 17.91 -29.57
N THR A 326 25.13 18.46 -30.25
CA THR A 326 24.79 19.87 -30.15
C THR A 326 23.91 20.11 -28.92
N PRO A 327 24.28 21.04 -28.02
CA PRO A 327 23.45 21.39 -26.87
C PRO A 327 22.05 21.85 -27.29
N ILE A 328 21.04 21.48 -26.49
CA ILE A 328 19.66 21.86 -26.68
C ILE A 328 19.51 23.34 -26.33
N ILE A 329 19.14 24.15 -27.32
CA ILE A 329 18.93 25.57 -27.15
C ILE A 329 17.64 25.87 -26.37
N PHE A 330 17.52 27.10 -25.87
CA PHE A 330 16.26 27.57 -25.31
C PHE A 330 15.14 27.59 -26.37
N PRO A 331 13.89 27.21 -26.05
CA PRO A 331 12.75 27.27 -26.97
C PRO A 331 12.63 28.66 -27.63
N PRO A 332 12.91 28.77 -28.95
CA PRO A 332 12.85 30.06 -29.64
C PRO A 332 11.45 30.68 -29.53
N LEU A 333 11.34 32.01 -29.57
CA LEU A 333 10.04 32.70 -29.50
C LEU A 333 9.04 32.16 -30.53
N ASN A 334 9.50 31.99 -31.77
CA ASN A 334 8.71 31.46 -32.89
C ASN A 334 9.16 30.05 -33.26
N TYR A 335 8.93 29.06 -32.38
CA TYR A 335 9.29 27.68 -32.66
C TYR A 335 8.13 26.92 -33.34
N LYS A 336 8.44 26.26 -34.47
CA LYS A 336 7.44 25.65 -35.36
C LYS A 336 6.58 24.57 -34.71
N HIS A 337 7.09 23.90 -33.67
CA HIS A 337 6.41 22.77 -33.02
C HIS A 337 5.89 23.09 -31.62
N ASP A 338 5.93 24.36 -31.18
CA ASP A 338 5.54 24.74 -29.82
C ASP A 338 4.12 24.34 -29.45
N THR A 339 3.16 24.62 -30.35
CA THR A 339 1.76 24.30 -30.11
C THR A 339 1.52 22.80 -30.03
N LYS A 340 2.24 21.99 -30.82
CA LYS A 340 2.15 20.53 -30.78
C LYS A 340 2.67 19.98 -29.45
N LEU A 341 3.84 20.46 -29.00
CA LEU A 341 4.41 20.04 -27.72
C LEU A 341 3.52 20.46 -26.54
N LEU A 342 2.92 21.65 -26.61
CA LEU A 342 1.97 22.09 -25.60
C LEU A 342 0.72 21.19 -25.58
N ILE A 343 0.14 20.86 -26.73
CA ILE A 343 -1.03 19.96 -26.79
C ILE A 343 -0.71 18.60 -26.15
N LEU A 344 0.43 17.99 -26.49
CA LEU A 344 0.87 16.72 -25.90
C LEU A 344 1.06 16.82 -24.39
N ALA A 345 1.65 17.91 -23.90
CA ALA A 345 1.82 18.17 -22.47
C ALA A 345 0.46 18.29 -21.75
N LEU A 346 -0.48 19.03 -22.31
CA LEU A 346 -1.82 19.22 -21.74
C LEU A 346 -2.65 17.93 -21.75
N GLU A 347 -2.53 17.10 -22.80
CA GLU A 347 -3.18 15.79 -22.87
C GLU A 347 -2.71 14.88 -21.73
N ARG A 348 -1.38 14.78 -21.54
CA ARG A 348 -0.81 13.98 -20.43
C ARG A 348 -1.29 14.44 -19.05
N LEU A 349 -1.41 15.75 -18.82
CA LEU A 349 -1.93 16.27 -17.55
C LEU A 349 -3.42 15.97 -17.37
N LYS A 350 -4.21 16.02 -18.45
CA LYS A 350 -5.65 15.76 -18.42
C LYS A 350 -5.98 14.29 -18.16
N GLU A 351 -5.18 13.36 -18.67
CA GLU A 351 -5.39 11.90 -18.51
C GLU A 351 -5.50 11.46 -17.04
N GLY A 352 -4.74 12.08 -16.14
CA GLY A 352 -4.77 11.78 -14.71
C GLY A 352 -6.13 12.00 -14.04
N TYR A 353 -7.00 12.82 -14.65
CA TYR A 353 -8.29 13.21 -14.09
C TYR A 353 -9.48 12.46 -14.70
N THR A 354 -9.31 11.76 -15.82
CA THR A 354 -10.39 11.09 -16.56
C THR A 354 -11.13 10.03 -15.72
N VAL A 355 -10.44 9.37 -14.79
CA VAL A 355 -11.00 8.29 -13.95
C VAL A 355 -11.67 8.83 -12.67
N MET A 356 -11.36 10.06 -12.26
CA MET A 356 -11.75 10.57 -10.95
C MET A 356 -13.14 11.21 -10.96
N SER A 357 -14.09 10.61 -10.23
CA SER A 357 -15.46 11.15 -10.09
C SER A 357 -15.55 12.35 -9.13
N ARG A 358 -14.57 12.55 -8.25
CA ARG A 358 -14.56 13.66 -7.26
C ARG A 358 -13.24 14.40 -7.32
N LEU A 359 -13.32 15.67 -7.68
CA LEU A 359 -12.17 16.58 -7.80
C LEU A 359 -12.13 17.53 -6.59
N ASN A 360 -10.93 17.67 -6.01
CA ASN A 360 -10.64 18.69 -5.01
C ASN A 360 -10.51 20.09 -5.68
N GLN A 361 -10.28 21.14 -4.89
CA GLN A 361 -10.16 22.50 -5.44
C GLN A 361 -8.93 22.67 -6.36
N SER A 362 -7.77 22.15 -5.95
CA SER A 362 -6.53 22.25 -6.73
C SER A 362 -6.63 21.54 -8.09
N GLN A 363 -7.30 20.39 -8.15
CA GLN A 363 -7.54 19.63 -9.37
C GLN A 363 -8.52 20.36 -10.31
N ARG A 364 -9.51 21.08 -9.78
CA ARG A 364 -10.39 21.93 -10.60
C ARG A 364 -9.66 23.14 -11.15
N GLU A 365 -8.79 23.74 -10.35
CA GLU A 365 -7.90 24.82 -10.79
C GLU A 365 -6.95 24.34 -11.90
N GLU A 366 -6.38 23.13 -11.75
CA GLU A 366 -5.56 22.51 -12.79
C GLU A 366 -6.34 22.31 -14.10
N LEU A 367 -7.54 21.73 -14.04
CA LEU A 367 -8.38 21.56 -15.23
C LEU A 367 -8.75 22.91 -15.87
N GLY A 368 -9.06 23.93 -15.06
CA GLY A 368 -9.34 25.27 -15.57
C GLY A 368 -8.13 25.91 -16.26
N LEU A 369 -6.91 25.72 -15.72
CA LEU A 369 -5.67 26.20 -16.34
C LEU A 369 -5.34 25.43 -17.63
N ILE A 370 -5.64 24.13 -17.68
CA ILE A 370 -5.49 23.29 -18.88
C ILE A 370 -6.45 23.77 -19.97
N GLU A 371 -7.73 23.98 -19.66
CA GLU A 371 -8.74 24.49 -20.59
C GLU A 371 -8.35 25.88 -21.13
N GLN A 372 -7.94 26.80 -20.25
CA GLN A 372 -7.44 28.12 -20.67
C GLN A 372 -6.21 28.03 -21.59
N ALA A 373 -5.33 27.05 -21.37
CA ALA A 373 -4.16 26.83 -22.21
C ALA A 373 -4.52 26.24 -23.59
N TYR A 374 -5.61 25.49 -23.70
CA TYR A 374 -6.18 25.07 -24.99
C TYR A 374 -6.84 26.23 -25.73
N ASP A 375 -7.57 27.09 -25.02
CA ASP A 375 -8.28 28.24 -25.61
C ASP A 375 -7.31 29.32 -26.11
N ASN A 376 -6.26 29.62 -25.35
CA ASN A 376 -5.23 30.60 -25.72
C ASN A 376 -3.80 30.05 -25.58
N PRO A 377 -3.34 29.21 -26.54
CA PRO A 377 -2.03 28.55 -26.45
C PRO A 377 -0.84 29.51 -26.54
N HIS A 378 -0.98 30.64 -27.26
CA HIS A 378 0.12 31.60 -27.41
C HIS A 378 0.44 32.34 -26.11
N GLU A 379 -0.59 32.73 -25.37
CA GLU A 379 -0.42 33.33 -24.04
C GLU A 379 0.17 32.32 -23.04
N ALA A 380 -0.33 31.08 -23.06
CA ALA A 380 0.21 30.01 -22.23
C ALA A 380 1.69 29.74 -22.52
N LEU A 381 2.11 29.67 -23.78
CA LEU A 381 3.50 29.50 -24.19
C LEU A 381 4.39 30.69 -23.75
N SER A 382 3.89 31.92 -23.88
CA SER A 382 4.61 33.11 -23.41
C SER A 382 4.85 33.05 -21.90
N ARG A 383 3.83 32.65 -21.13
CA ARG A 383 3.93 32.45 -19.69
C ARG A 383 4.93 31.35 -19.32
N ILE A 384 4.88 30.21 -20.00
CA ILE A 384 5.82 29.08 -19.82
C ILE A 384 7.26 29.55 -20.05
N LYS A 385 7.55 30.18 -21.19
CA LYS A 385 8.90 30.67 -21.52
C LYS A 385 9.39 31.71 -20.53
N ARG A 386 8.51 32.60 -20.06
CA ARG A 386 8.83 33.57 -19.01
C ARG A 386 9.22 32.88 -17.69
N HIS A 387 8.50 31.83 -17.29
CA HIS A 387 8.84 31.06 -16.09
C HIS A 387 10.19 30.35 -16.24
N LEU A 388 10.48 29.75 -17.39
CA LEU A 388 11.78 29.12 -17.65
C LEU A 388 12.95 30.12 -17.55
N LEU A 389 12.75 31.36 -18.01
CA LEU A 389 13.78 32.41 -17.93
C LEU A 389 13.95 32.97 -16.52
N GLN A 390 12.86 33.30 -15.83
CA GLN A 390 12.90 34.15 -14.63
C GLN A 390 12.72 33.38 -13.31
N GLN A 391 11.96 32.30 -13.30
CA GLN A 391 11.58 31.63 -12.06
C GLN A 391 12.71 30.70 -11.59
N ARG A 392 13.19 30.94 -10.37
CA ARG A 392 14.20 30.11 -9.66
C ARG A 392 13.76 29.73 -8.25
N THR A 393 12.62 30.22 -7.81
CA THR A 393 11.97 29.90 -6.54
C THR A 393 10.57 29.39 -6.83
N PHE A 394 10.18 28.30 -6.18
CA PHE A 394 8.95 27.57 -6.44
C PHE A 394 8.17 27.38 -5.16
N LYS A 395 6.88 27.09 -5.30
CA LYS A 395 6.04 26.78 -4.13
C LYS A 395 6.44 25.43 -3.52
N GLU A 396 5.95 25.21 -2.30
CA GLU A 396 6.10 23.91 -1.65
C GLU A 396 5.38 22.81 -2.42
N VAL A 397 5.94 21.60 -2.35
CA VAL A 397 5.42 20.41 -3.00
C VAL A 397 4.90 19.47 -1.92
N GLY A 398 3.64 19.07 -2.05
CA GLY A 398 3.04 18.09 -1.15
C GLY A 398 3.65 16.71 -1.38
N ILE A 399 3.82 15.91 -0.33
CA ILE A 399 4.23 14.51 -0.46
C ILE A 399 3.22 13.58 0.23
N GLU A 400 2.71 12.62 -0.52
CA GLU A 400 1.92 11.51 -0.02
C GLU A 400 2.58 10.18 -0.39
N PHE A 401 2.05 9.07 0.11
CA PHE A 401 2.54 7.74 -0.26
C PHE A 401 1.38 6.89 -0.77
N MET A 402 1.60 6.27 -1.93
CA MET A 402 0.76 5.18 -2.41
C MET A 402 1.21 3.88 -1.76
N ASP A 403 0.29 3.18 -1.10
CA ASP A 403 0.57 1.90 -0.47
C ASP A 403 0.26 0.75 -1.43
N LEU A 404 1.30 0.06 -1.91
CA LEU A 404 1.19 -1.16 -2.71
C LEU A 404 1.21 -2.43 -1.84
N TYR A 405 1.03 -2.28 -0.53
CA TYR A 405 1.07 -3.30 0.52
C TYR A 405 2.44 -3.97 0.74
N SER A 406 3.26 -4.11 -0.30
CA SER A 406 4.63 -4.65 -0.23
C SER A 406 5.66 -3.54 0.02
N HIS A 407 5.65 -2.52 -0.81
CA HIS A 407 6.43 -1.29 -0.69
C HIS A 407 5.50 -0.07 -0.78
N MET A 408 6.06 1.13 -0.62
CA MET A 408 5.32 2.38 -0.74
C MET A 408 6.03 3.26 -1.75
N ILE A 409 5.27 4.00 -2.55
CA ILE A 409 5.80 4.90 -3.56
C ILE A 409 5.45 6.34 -3.15
N PRO A 410 6.42 7.26 -3.10
CA PRO A 410 6.14 8.67 -2.86
C PRO A 410 5.40 9.26 -4.07
N VAL A 411 4.33 10.00 -3.78
CA VAL A 411 3.53 10.74 -4.76
C VAL A 411 3.65 12.21 -4.41
N TYR A 412 4.12 13.01 -5.36
CA TYR A 412 4.34 14.43 -5.16
C TYR A 412 3.19 15.23 -5.76
N ASP A 413 2.74 16.26 -5.04
CA ASP A 413 1.69 17.18 -5.46
C ASP A 413 2.31 18.55 -5.73
N VAL A 414 2.50 18.87 -7.01
CA VAL A 414 3.14 20.08 -7.50
C VAL A 414 2.06 21.10 -7.90
N GLU A 415 2.35 22.39 -7.74
CA GLU A 415 1.40 23.44 -8.12
C GLU A 415 0.97 23.34 -9.61
N PRO A 416 -0.34 23.43 -9.93
CA PRO A 416 -0.84 23.27 -11.29
C PRO A 416 -0.17 24.15 -12.36
N LEU A 417 0.10 25.42 -12.05
CA LEU A 417 0.73 26.34 -12.99
C LEU A 417 2.18 25.95 -13.31
N GLU A 418 2.89 25.47 -12.29
CA GLU A 418 4.25 24.95 -12.42
C GLU A 418 4.25 23.63 -13.18
N LYS A 419 3.26 22.74 -12.92
CA LYS A 419 3.09 21.47 -13.64
C LYS A 419 2.95 21.65 -15.16
N ILE A 420 2.21 22.66 -15.62
CA ILE A 420 2.09 22.95 -17.07
C ILE A 420 3.44 23.34 -17.67
N THR A 421 4.23 24.14 -16.94
CA THR A 421 5.57 24.56 -17.38
C THR A 421 6.52 23.37 -17.43
N ASP A 422 6.51 22.54 -16.37
CA ASP A 422 7.31 21.31 -16.28
C ASP A 422 6.95 20.30 -17.38
N ALA A 423 5.65 20.13 -17.67
CA ALA A 423 5.17 19.21 -18.70
C ALA A 423 5.56 19.66 -20.11
N TYR A 424 5.43 20.94 -20.43
CA TYR A 424 5.92 21.47 -21.71
C TYR A 424 7.44 21.31 -21.82
N LEU A 425 8.19 21.60 -20.75
CA LEU A 425 9.64 21.45 -20.75
C LEU A 425 10.03 19.98 -20.99
N ASP A 426 9.39 19.03 -20.32
CA ASP A 426 9.59 17.59 -20.53
C ASP A 426 9.39 17.20 -22.00
N GLN A 427 8.27 17.61 -22.62
CA GLN A 427 8.03 17.33 -24.04
C GLN A 427 9.09 17.96 -24.95
N TYR A 428 9.51 19.20 -24.66
CA TYR A 428 10.52 19.89 -25.44
C TYR A 428 11.89 19.22 -25.36
N ILE A 429 12.37 18.90 -24.16
CA ILE A 429 13.70 18.32 -23.96
C ILE A 429 13.79 16.90 -24.51
N TRP A 430 12.75 16.08 -24.35
CA TRP A 430 12.73 14.73 -24.94
C TRP A 430 12.73 14.76 -26.46
N TYR A 431 11.92 15.64 -27.07
CA TYR A 431 11.90 15.80 -28.52
C TYR A 431 13.26 16.26 -29.08
N GLN A 432 13.90 17.21 -28.42
CA GLN A 432 15.21 17.72 -28.86
C GLN A 432 16.34 16.71 -28.59
N ALA A 433 16.28 15.97 -27.49
CA ALA A 433 17.28 14.97 -27.14
C ALA A 433 17.25 13.77 -28.09
N ASP A 434 16.07 13.33 -28.53
CA ASP A 434 15.96 12.29 -29.55
C ASP A 434 16.48 12.79 -30.91
N LYS A 435 16.12 14.03 -31.28
CA LYS A 435 16.62 14.67 -32.50
C LYS A 435 18.14 14.83 -32.53
N SER A 436 18.77 15.13 -31.38
CA SER A 436 20.22 15.22 -31.23
C SER A 436 20.89 13.89 -30.92
N ARG A 437 20.11 12.80 -30.78
CA ARG A 437 20.57 11.45 -30.41
C ARG A 437 21.43 11.44 -29.14
N LEU A 438 20.98 12.19 -28.13
CA LEU A 438 21.66 12.30 -26.83
C LEU A 438 21.78 10.95 -26.13
N PHE A 439 20.70 10.16 -26.14
CA PHE A 439 20.65 8.86 -25.48
C PHE A 439 21.10 7.74 -26.41
N PRO A 440 22.12 6.95 -26.03
CA PRO A 440 22.57 5.79 -26.80
C PRO A 440 21.55 4.64 -26.81
N ASN A 441 21.76 3.71 -27.74
CA ASN A 441 20.90 2.54 -28.00
C ASN A 441 20.67 1.61 -26.79
N TRP A 442 21.58 1.57 -25.81
CA TRP A 442 21.46 0.74 -24.60
C TRP A 442 20.59 1.33 -23.48
N VAL A 443 20.21 2.62 -23.58
CA VAL A 443 19.36 3.28 -22.59
C VAL A 443 17.91 2.88 -22.85
N LYS A 444 17.31 2.16 -21.90
CA LYS A 444 15.93 1.66 -21.94
C LYS A 444 15.15 2.14 -20.68
N PRO A 445 13.81 2.22 -20.73
CA PRO A 445 12.93 2.00 -21.88
C PRO A 445 13.14 3.04 -22.98
N ALA A 446 12.94 2.61 -24.23
CA ALA A 446 12.91 3.47 -25.42
C ALA A 446 11.57 3.31 -26.12
N ASP A 447 11.14 4.33 -26.88
CA ASP A 447 9.79 4.38 -27.47
C ASP A 447 9.56 3.33 -28.57
N THR A 448 10.62 2.75 -29.11
CA THR A 448 10.55 1.81 -30.24
C THR A 448 10.06 0.41 -29.85
N GLU A 449 10.19 0.01 -28.59
CA GLU A 449 10.06 -1.40 -28.19
C GLU A 449 9.34 -1.55 -26.84
N PRO A 450 8.28 -2.38 -26.76
CA PRO A 450 7.70 -2.75 -25.47
C PRO A 450 8.62 -3.72 -24.71
N PRO A 451 8.54 -3.80 -23.36
CA PRO A 451 9.42 -4.64 -22.55
C PRO A 451 9.50 -6.13 -22.96
N PRO A 452 8.43 -6.80 -23.40
CA PRO A 452 8.54 -8.18 -23.89
C PRO A 452 9.36 -8.32 -25.18
N LEU A 453 9.26 -7.34 -26.09
CA LEU A 453 10.08 -7.33 -27.31
C LEU A 453 11.54 -7.05 -26.99
N LEU A 454 11.80 -6.17 -26.01
CA LEU A 454 13.14 -5.91 -25.48
C LEU A 454 13.78 -7.21 -24.96
N LEU A 455 13.06 -8.00 -24.17
CA LEU A 455 13.52 -9.29 -23.67
C LEU A 455 13.80 -10.28 -24.81
N TYR A 456 12.90 -10.36 -25.79
CA TYR A 456 13.09 -11.21 -26.96
C TYR A 456 14.36 -10.84 -27.73
N LYS A 457 14.56 -9.54 -28.00
CA LYS A 457 15.76 -9.03 -28.66
C LYS A 457 17.03 -9.26 -27.83
N TRP A 458 16.96 -9.16 -26.50
CA TRP A 458 18.08 -9.53 -25.62
C TRP A 458 18.48 -10.99 -25.81
N CYS A 459 17.53 -11.92 -25.74
CA CYS A 459 17.80 -13.35 -25.95
C CYS A 459 18.37 -13.63 -27.35
N GLN A 460 17.81 -12.99 -28.38
CA GLN A 460 18.29 -13.11 -29.75
C GLN A 460 19.70 -12.54 -29.91
N GLY A 461 19.96 -11.38 -29.30
CA GLY A 461 21.27 -10.73 -29.29
C GLY A 461 22.33 -11.60 -28.65
N ILE A 462 22.03 -12.22 -27.50
CA ILE A 462 22.94 -13.20 -26.86
C ILE A 462 23.24 -14.34 -27.83
N ASN A 463 22.21 -14.94 -28.44
CA ASN A 463 22.38 -16.11 -29.30
C ASN A 463 23.17 -15.81 -30.58
N ASN A 464 23.16 -14.56 -31.04
CA ASN A 464 23.80 -14.14 -32.29
C ASN A 464 25.24 -13.64 -32.10
N LEU A 465 25.76 -13.63 -30.87
CA LEU A 465 27.17 -13.32 -30.62
C LEU A 465 28.07 -14.42 -31.16
N GLU A 466 29.28 -14.04 -31.58
CA GLU A 466 30.26 -14.97 -32.17
C GLU A 466 30.73 -16.00 -31.14
N GLU A 467 30.62 -17.29 -31.50
CA GLU A 467 31.08 -18.45 -30.71
C GLU A 467 30.60 -18.44 -29.24
N VAL A 468 29.47 -17.79 -28.96
CA VAL A 468 29.02 -17.52 -27.59
C VAL A 468 28.78 -18.80 -26.78
N TRP A 469 28.34 -19.89 -27.41
CA TRP A 469 28.07 -21.17 -26.75
C TRP A 469 29.23 -22.15 -26.80
N ASP A 470 30.31 -21.85 -27.52
CA ASP A 470 31.50 -22.68 -27.49
C ASP A 470 32.20 -22.52 -26.13
N THR A 471 32.70 -23.62 -25.59
CA THR A 471 33.41 -23.68 -24.29
C THR A 471 34.60 -24.65 -24.35
N ALA A 472 34.97 -25.10 -25.56
CA ALA A 472 36.02 -26.11 -25.73
C ALA A 472 37.39 -25.66 -25.21
N SER A 473 37.68 -24.35 -25.22
CA SER A 473 38.96 -23.79 -24.75
C SER A 473 38.87 -23.21 -23.33
N GLY A 474 37.79 -23.50 -22.60
CA GLY A 474 37.56 -23.01 -21.24
C GLY A 474 37.04 -21.57 -21.17
N GLU A 475 36.36 -21.10 -22.22
CA GLU A 475 35.67 -19.81 -22.22
C GLU A 475 34.44 -19.83 -21.30
N ALA A 476 34.10 -18.66 -20.75
CA ALA A 476 32.97 -18.51 -19.83
C ALA A 476 32.08 -17.33 -20.21
N ASN A 477 30.77 -17.53 -20.10
CA ASN A 477 29.76 -16.48 -20.18
C ASN A 477 29.31 -16.09 -18.78
N VAL A 478 29.30 -14.80 -18.48
CA VAL A 478 28.80 -14.27 -17.20
C VAL A 478 27.73 -13.23 -17.48
N MET A 479 26.52 -13.49 -16.98
CA MET A 479 25.42 -12.54 -17.02
C MET A 479 25.28 -11.86 -15.67
N VAL A 480 25.44 -10.55 -15.63
CA VAL A 480 25.25 -9.74 -14.42
C VAL A 480 23.94 -8.99 -14.53
N GLU A 481 23.01 -9.29 -13.61
CA GLU A 481 21.83 -8.48 -13.35
C GLU A 481 22.02 -7.76 -12.01
N THR A 482 22.01 -6.44 -12.03
CA THR A 482 22.15 -5.61 -10.82
C THR A 482 21.34 -4.33 -10.94
N GLN A 483 21.33 -3.48 -9.91
CA GLN A 483 20.67 -2.19 -9.92
C GLN A 483 21.53 -1.11 -9.29
N PHE A 484 21.45 0.11 -9.82
CA PHE A 484 22.04 1.25 -9.15
C PHE A 484 21.22 1.64 -7.92
N GLU A 485 21.76 1.37 -6.74
CA GLU A 485 21.10 1.68 -5.48
C GLU A 485 21.03 3.19 -5.20
N LYS A 486 19.84 3.67 -4.84
CA LYS A 486 19.60 5.03 -4.32
C LYS A 486 20.05 6.17 -5.24
N VAL A 487 20.06 5.99 -6.56
CA VAL A 487 20.44 7.04 -7.52
C VAL A 487 19.60 8.30 -7.33
N TYR A 488 18.29 8.17 -7.18
CA TYR A 488 17.39 9.31 -6.92
C TYR A 488 17.75 10.08 -5.64
N GLU A 489 18.17 9.39 -4.58
CA GLU A 489 18.48 10.02 -3.29
C GLU A 489 19.88 10.65 -3.30
N LYS A 490 20.78 10.12 -4.13
CA LYS A 490 22.21 10.45 -4.12
C LYS A 490 22.67 11.46 -5.17
N MET A 491 21.74 12.10 -5.91
CA MET A 491 22.08 13.14 -6.88
C MET A 491 22.44 14.46 -6.19
N ASP A 492 23.69 14.90 -6.34
CA ASP A 492 24.10 16.25 -5.94
C ASP A 492 23.61 17.27 -6.97
N LEU A 493 22.80 18.23 -6.51
CA LEU A 493 22.21 19.26 -7.34
C LEU A 493 23.27 20.22 -7.92
N THR A 494 24.41 20.40 -7.25
CA THR A 494 25.48 21.27 -7.72
C THR A 494 26.21 20.68 -8.92
N LEU A 495 26.60 19.39 -8.83
CA LEU A 495 27.15 18.63 -9.95
C LEU A 495 26.10 18.48 -11.06
N LEU A 496 24.84 18.19 -10.71
CA LEU A 496 23.76 18.06 -11.69
C LEU A 496 23.61 19.33 -12.53
N ASN A 497 23.69 20.52 -11.91
CA ASN A 497 23.63 21.77 -12.66
C ASN A 497 24.75 21.89 -13.70
N ARG A 498 25.98 21.51 -13.33
CA ARG A 498 27.14 21.53 -14.23
C ARG A 498 26.97 20.55 -15.38
N LEU A 499 26.51 19.33 -15.10
CA LEU A 499 26.25 18.32 -16.12
C LEU A 499 25.13 18.76 -17.07
N LEU A 500 24.01 19.29 -16.55
CA LEU A 500 22.90 19.77 -17.37
C LEU A 500 23.33 20.91 -18.31
N ARG A 501 24.20 21.83 -17.86
CA ARG A 501 24.73 22.91 -18.72
C ARG A 501 25.52 22.40 -19.94
N LEU A 502 25.97 21.15 -19.95
CA LEU A 502 26.62 20.56 -21.12
C LEU A 502 25.62 20.21 -22.23
N ILE A 503 24.37 19.92 -21.87
CA ILE A 503 23.36 19.37 -22.80
C ILE A 503 22.18 20.30 -23.06
N VAL A 504 21.90 21.26 -22.19
CA VAL A 504 20.80 22.22 -22.35
C VAL A 504 21.28 23.65 -22.10
N ASP A 505 20.54 24.65 -22.58
CA ASP A 505 20.77 26.06 -22.26
C ASP A 505 20.85 26.29 -20.74
N HIS A 506 21.71 27.22 -20.34
CA HIS A 506 21.96 27.55 -18.94
C HIS A 506 20.68 27.91 -18.15
N ASN A 507 19.70 28.59 -18.75
CA ASN A 507 18.45 28.93 -18.06
C ASN A 507 17.61 27.68 -17.76
N ILE A 508 17.60 26.73 -18.70
CA ILE A 508 16.89 25.44 -18.53
C ILE A 508 17.58 24.62 -17.45
N ALA A 509 18.92 24.53 -17.48
CA ALA A 509 19.69 23.82 -16.46
C ALA A 509 19.45 24.39 -15.06
N GLU A 510 19.44 25.72 -14.93
CA GLU A 510 19.13 26.40 -13.67
C GLU A 510 17.69 26.18 -13.22
N TYR A 511 16.71 26.26 -14.13
CA TYR A 511 15.32 25.95 -13.83
C TYR A 511 15.16 24.53 -13.30
N MET A 512 15.69 23.53 -14.01
CA MET A 512 15.62 22.11 -13.65
C MET A 512 16.30 21.80 -12.30
N THR A 513 17.43 22.46 -12.03
CA THR A 513 18.16 22.28 -10.77
C THR A 513 17.41 22.94 -9.62
N ALA A 514 17.01 24.21 -9.78
CA ALA A 514 16.30 24.95 -8.74
C ALA A 514 14.94 24.32 -8.41
N LYS A 515 14.28 23.70 -9.40
CA LYS A 515 12.99 23.02 -9.21
C LYS A 515 13.07 21.78 -8.32
N ASN A 516 14.25 21.17 -8.20
CA ASN A 516 14.48 20.09 -7.23
C ASN A 516 14.71 20.62 -5.80
N ASN A 517 15.12 21.87 -5.65
CA ASN A 517 15.37 22.51 -4.36
C ASN A 517 14.12 23.23 -3.82
N VAL A 518 13.10 22.44 -3.48
CA VAL A 518 11.81 22.93 -2.98
C VAL A 518 11.51 22.41 -1.58
N LEU A 519 10.59 23.09 -0.89
CA LEU A 519 10.09 22.64 0.40
C LEU A 519 9.11 21.47 0.19
N LEU A 520 9.44 20.30 0.74
CA LEU A 520 8.53 19.15 0.77
C LEU A 520 7.67 19.21 2.04
N ASN A 521 6.35 19.20 1.85
CA ASN A 521 5.35 19.33 2.92
C ASN A 521 4.52 18.05 3.07
N TYR A 522 4.43 17.56 4.30
CA TYR A 522 3.42 16.60 4.74
C TYR A 522 2.81 17.04 6.07
N LYS A 523 1.61 17.65 6.00
CA LYS A 523 0.83 18.09 7.16
C LYS A 523 1.59 19.11 8.03
N ASP A 524 2.30 18.61 9.03
CA ASP A 524 3.05 19.33 10.07
C ASP A 524 4.56 19.18 9.91
N MET A 525 5.02 18.49 8.85
CA MET A 525 6.43 18.20 8.57
C MET A 525 6.86 18.88 7.28
N ASN A 526 7.85 19.77 7.39
CA ASN A 526 8.39 20.52 6.25
C ASN A 526 9.91 20.39 6.22
N HIS A 527 10.50 20.27 5.04
CA HIS A 527 11.95 20.35 4.87
C HIS A 527 12.34 20.71 3.44
N LEU A 528 13.50 21.34 3.29
CA LEU A 528 14.05 21.70 1.98
C LEU A 528 14.79 20.49 1.39
N ASN A 529 14.48 20.12 0.14
CA ASN A 529 15.21 19.08 -0.57
C ASN A 529 16.50 19.64 -1.19
N SER A 530 17.59 19.66 -0.42
CA SER A 530 18.89 20.17 -0.89
C SER A 530 19.75 19.11 -1.56
N TYR A 531 19.44 17.83 -1.37
CA TYR A 531 20.17 16.69 -1.93
C TYR A 531 19.20 15.60 -2.43
N GLY A 532 19.37 15.15 -3.68
CA GLY A 532 18.50 14.17 -4.33
C GLY A 532 17.44 14.79 -5.25
N LEU A 533 16.89 13.93 -6.12
CA LEU A 533 15.94 14.25 -7.18
C LEU A 533 14.49 14.01 -6.74
N ILE A 534 13.61 14.97 -7.01
CA ILE A 534 12.17 14.84 -6.81
C ILE A 534 11.56 14.11 -8.00
N ARG A 535 11.11 12.88 -7.77
CA ARG A 535 10.63 11.97 -8.84
C ARG A 535 9.29 12.39 -9.47
N GLY A 536 8.53 13.26 -8.79
CA GLY A 536 7.22 13.71 -9.26
C GLY A 536 7.23 14.94 -10.16
N LEU A 537 8.41 15.52 -10.44
CA LEU A 537 8.53 16.54 -11.48
C LEU A 537 8.36 15.88 -12.86
N GLN A 538 7.73 16.57 -13.81
CA GLN A 538 7.42 15.98 -15.12
C GLN A 538 8.70 15.57 -15.87
N PHE A 539 9.72 16.45 -15.85
CA PHE A 539 11.03 16.22 -16.47
C PHE A 539 12.01 15.40 -15.61
N ALA A 540 11.59 14.87 -14.45
CA ALA A 540 12.47 14.04 -13.60
C ALA A 540 12.95 12.78 -14.34
N SER A 541 12.13 12.27 -15.27
CA SER A 541 12.47 11.16 -16.16
C SER A 541 13.74 11.45 -16.96
N PHE A 542 13.83 12.63 -17.56
CA PHE A 542 14.97 13.08 -18.37
C PHE A 542 16.24 13.22 -17.53
N ILE A 543 16.13 13.90 -16.38
CA ILE A 543 17.26 14.08 -15.44
C ILE A 543 17.83 12.72 -15.05
N PHE A 544 16.95 11.78 -14.67
CA PHE A 544 17.38 10.47 -14.26
C PHE A 544 18.07 9.71 -15.39
N GLN A 545 17.49 9.68 -16.58
CA GLN A 545 18.08 8.96 -17.71
C GLN A 545 19.43 9.53 -18.14
N TYR A 546 19.58 10.86 -18.07
CA TYR A 546 20.86 11.53 -18.35
C TYR A 546 21.90 11.27 -17.27
N TYR A 547 21.53 11.38 -16.00
CA TYR A 547 22.45 11.09 -14.90
C TYR A 547 22.88 9.61 -14.91
N ALA A 548 21.95 8.70 -15.19
CA ALA A 548 22.25 7.28 -15.33
C ALA A 548 23.10 6.98 -16.58
N LEU A 549 22.99 7.76 -17.67
CA LEU A 549 23.93 7.69 -18.79
C LEU A 549 25.35 8.07 -18.34
N VAL A 550 25.51 9.10 -17.50
CA VAL A 550 26.82 9.44 -16.94
C VAL A 550 27.38 8.26 -16.13
N LEU A 551 26.55 7.58 -15.35
CA LEU A 551 26.96 6.35 -14.64
C LEU A 551 27.30 5.19 -15.59
N ASP A 552 26.57 5.03 -16.69
CA ASP A 552 26.88 4.01 -17.72
C ASP A 552 28.29 4.21 -18.28
N LEU A 553 28.70 5.47 -18.50
CA LEU A 553 30.03 5.79 -19.01
C LEU A 553 31.15 5.45 -18.01
N LEU A 554 30.86 5.52 -16.70
CA LEU A 554 31.80 5.10 -15.66
C LEU A 554 31.92 3.56 -15.61
N VAL A 555 30.84 2.84 -15.87
CA VAL A 555 30.83 1.37 -15.89
C VAL A 555 31.52 0.82 -17.15
N LEU A 556 31.20 1.39 -18.31
CA LEU A 556 31.69 0.90 -19.61
C LEU A 556 33.07 1.44 -19.97
N GLY A 557 33.39 2.66 -19.53
CA GLY A 557 34.48 3.45 -20.09
C GLY A 557 34.16 4.00 -21.49
N LEU A 558 34.84 5.08 -21.87
CA LEU A 558 34.56 5.80 -23.13
C LEU A 558 34.82 4.96 -24.38
N THR A 559 35.83 4.09 -24.35
CA THR A 559 36.21 3.23 -25.48
C THR A 559 35.11 2.22 -25.78
N ARG A 560 34.69 1.43 -24.78
CA ARG A 560 33.66 0.41 -24.99
C ARG A 560 32.27 1.01 -25.24
N ALA A 561 31.93 2.10 -24.56
CA ALA A 561 30.70 2.85 -24.84
C ALA A 561 30.64 3.35 -26.29
N SER A 562 31.77 3.83 -26.83
CA SER A 562 31.84 4.28 -28.23
C SER A 562 31.63 3.12 -29.20
N GLU A 563 32.26 1.97 -28.96
CA GLU A 563 32.10 0.75 -29.78
C GLU A 563 30.65 0.23 -29.77
N LEU A 564 29.98 0.23 -28.61
CA LEU A 564 28.57 -0.17 -28.48
C LEU A 564 27.61 0.79 -29.19
N SER A 565 27.89 2.10 -29.16
CA SER A 565 27.04 3.12 -29.78
C SER A 565 27.27 3.30 -31.28
N GLY A 566 28.33 2.72 -31.84
CA GLY A 566 28.76 2.92 -33.22
C GLY A 566 29.33 4.32 -33.48
N SER A 567 29.62 4.67 -34.74
CA SER A 567 30.09 6.02 -35.10
C SER A 567 28.94 7.05 -34.99
N PRO A 568 29.18 8.33 -34.67
CA PRO A 568 28.12 9.35 -34.65
C PRO A 568 27.37 9.50 -35.98
N MET A 569 28.07 9.26 -37.10
CA MET A 569 27.48 9.34 -38.45
C MET A 569 26.62 8.12 -38.78
N LYS A 570 26.97 6.95 -38.23
CA LYS A 570 26.29 5.68 -38.41
C LYS A 570 26.21 4.97 -37.04
N PRO A 571 25.25 5.37 -36.18
CA PRO A 571 25.10 4.74 -34.88
C PRO A 571 24.62 3.31 -35.05
N ASN A 572 25.01 2.43 -34.13
CA ASN A 572 24.58 1.04 -34.16
C ASN A 572 23.15 0.92 -33.64
N ASP A 573 22.42 -0.06 -34.16
CA ASP A 573 21.19 -0.52 -33.52
C ASP A 573 21.51 -1.20 -32.18
N TRP A 574 20.50 -1.38 -31.33
CA TRP A 574 20.71 -2.03 -30.05
C TRP A 574 21.14 -3.50 -30.24
N LEU A 575 22.21 -3.92 -29.56
CA LEU A 575 22.85 -5.25 -29.62
C LEU A 575 23.52 -5.59 -30.97
N SER A 576 23.92 -4.57 -31.74
CA SER A 576 24.73 -4.77 -32.95
C SER A 576 26.07 -4.02 -32.88
N PHE A 577 27.06 -4.57 -33.58
CA PHE A 577 28.39 -3.99 -33.75
C PHE A 577 28.66 -3.75 -35.24
N ASP A 578 29.63 -2.88 -35.55
CA ASP A 578 30.04 -2.63 -36.94
C ASP A 578 30.85 -3.81 -37.52
N SER A 579 31.53 -4.57 -36.66
CA SER A 579 32.28 -5.78 -37.04
C SER A 579 32.37 -6.81 -35.90
N ILE A 580 32.61 -8.07 -36.26
CA ILE A 580 32.90 -9.15 -35.30
C ILE A 580 34.19 -8.84 -34.51
N ALA A 581 35.19 -8.22 -35.16
CA ALA A 581 36.43 -7.83 -34.48
C ALA A 581 36.17 -6.83 -33.34
N THR A 582 35.28 -5.85 -33.54
CA THR A 582 34.88 -4.91 -32.48
C THR A 582 34.05 -5.57 -31.38
N GLU A 583 33.25 -6.57 -31.72
CA GLU A 583 32.49 -7.34 -30.74
C GLU A 583 33.42 -8.11 -29.79
N VAL A 584 34.41 -8.83 -30.36
CA VAL A 584 35.31 -9.75 -29.64
C VAL A 584 36.42 -9.04 -28.85
N LYS A 585 36.76 -7.82 -29.23
CA LYS A 585 37.86 -7.04 -28.63
C LYS A 585 37.78 -6.82 -27.11
N HIS A 586 36.60 -6.87 -26.51
CA HIS A 586 36.42 -6.58 -25.08
C HIS A 586 35.49 -7.62 -24.42
N PRO A 587 35.71 -7.99 -23.14
CA PRO A 587 34.87 -8.97 -22.46
C PRO A 587 33.39 -8.60 -22.37
N ILE A 588 33.07 -7.32 -22.12
CA ILE A 588 31.67 -6.83 -22.13
C ILE A 588 31.10 -6.93 -23.54
N ARG A 589 30.21 -7.88 -23.82
CA ARG A 589 29.58 -8.06 -25.13
C ARG A 589 28.29 -7.27 -25.28
N LEU A 590 27.39 -7.37 -24.31
CA LEU A 590 26.10 -6.68 -24.36
C LEU A 590 25.90 -5.85 -23.10
N TYR A 591 25.26 -4.70 -23.27
CA TYR A 591 24.89 -3.80 -22.18
C TYR A 591 23.48 -3.28 -22.39
N CYS A 592 22.68 -3.29 -21.34
CA CYS A 592 21.35 -2.70 -21.31
C CYS A 592 21.09 -2.11 -19.94
N ARG A 593 20.59 -0.88 -19.92
CA ARG A 593 20.09 -0.26 -18.70
C ARG A 593 18.60 -0.01 -18.83
N TYR A 594 17.80 -0.65 -17.98
CA TYR A 594 16.37 -0.40 -17.86
C TYR A 594 16.09 0.44 -16.60
N VAL A 595 15.99 1.76 -16.78
CA VAL A 595 15.90 2.73 -15.68
C VAL A 595 17.10 2.57 -14.72
N GLU A 596 16.91 1.97 -13.55
CA GLU A 596 17.95 1.72 -12.53
C GLU A 596 18.58 0.33 -12.65
N LYS A 597 17.98 -0.59 -13.40
CA LYS A 597 18.45 -1.97 -13.57
C LYS A 597 19.48 -2.07 -14.68
N LEU A 598 20.51 -2.84 -14.44
CA LEU A 598 21.65 -3.07 -15.33
C LEU A 598 21.72 -4.54 -15.70
N TYR A 599 21.94 -4.77 -16.99
CA TYR A 599 22.10 -6.08 -17.59
C TYR A 599 23.37 -6.06 -18.43
N ILE A 600 24.37 -6.84 -17.99
CA ILE A 600 25.68 -6.88 -18.64
C ILE A 600 26.02 -8.34 -18.95
N LEU A 601 26.34 -8.62 -20.22
CA LEU A 601 26.86 -9.92 -20.61
C LEU A 601 28.36 -9.80 -20.86
N PHE A 602 29.12 -10.65 -20.17
CA PHE A 602 30.54 -10.84 -20.39
C PHE A 602 30.82 -12.17 -21.08
N ARG A 603 31.83 -12.16 -21.95
CA ARG A 603 32.47 -13.34 -22.55
C ARG A 603 33.95 -13.26 -22.22
N PHE A 604 34.43 -14.15 -21.36
CA PHE A 604 35.82 -14.23 -20.96
C PHE A 604 36.52 -15.40 -21.64
N THR A 605 37.76 -15.19 -22.02
CA THR A 605 38.70 -16.28 -22.31
C THR A 605 39.19 -16.91 -21.00
N HIS A 606 39.74 -18.13 -21.09
CA HIS A 606 40.28 -18.83 -19.92
C HIS A 606 41.38 -18.02 -19.20
N GLU A 607 42.22 -17.29 -19.94
CA GLU A 607 43.28 -16.45 -19.38
C GLU A 607 42.71 -15.23 -18.63
N GLU A 608 41.77 -14.51 -19.24
CA GLU A 608 41.11 -13.35 -18.62
C GLU A 608 40.34 -13.74 -17.36
N GLN A 609 39.64 -14.88 -17.40
CA GLN A 609 38.93 -15.40 -16.23
C GLN A 609 39.91 -15.68 -15.09
N LYS A 610 41.03 -16.36 -15.37
CA LYS A 610 42.02 -16.70 -14.35
C LYS A 610 42.66 -15.45 -13.75
N ASP A 611 43.03 -14.47 -14.56
CA ASP A 611 43.59 -13.20 -14.07
C ASP A 611 42.59 -12.45 -13.19
N LEU A 612 41.34 -12.32 -13.63
CA LEU A 612 40.30 -11.61 -12.88
C LEU A 612 40.03 -12.28 -11.53
N ILE A 613 39.90 -13.62 -11.50
CA ILE A 613 39.70 -14.39 -10.26
C ILE A 613 40.92 -14.25 -9.34
N GLN A 614 42.14 -14.33 -9.89
CA GLN A 614 43.35 -14.19 -9.09
C GLN A 614 43.46 -12.81 -8.46
N ARG A 615 43.16 -11.74 -9.21
CA ARG A 615 43.12 -10.37 -8.68
C ARG A 615 42.05 -10.22 -7.60
N PHE A 616 40.86 -10.77 -7.82
CA PHE A 616 39.80 -10.76 -6.82
C PHE A 616 40.21 -11.47 -5.53
N LEU A 617 40.75 -12.69 -5.61
CA LEU A 617 41.20 -13.47 -4.46
C LEU A 617 42.45 -12.91 -3.78
N SER A 618 43.24 -12.07 -4.47
CA SER A 618 44.37 -11.37 -3.87
C SER A 618 43.90 -10.25 -2.94
N GLU A 619 42.85 -9.52 -3.33
CA GLU A 619 42.23 -8.47 -2.51
C GLU A 619 41.28 -9.05 -1.45
N HIS A 620 40.59 -10.14 -1.79
CA HIS A 620 39.59 -10.81 -0.95
C HIS A 620 39.94 -12.31 -0.81
N PRO A 621 40.94 -12.66 0.01
CA PRO A 621 41.37 -14.04 0.17
C PRO A 621 40.27 -14.88 0.83
N ASP A 622 40.01 -16.05 0.26
CA ASP A 622 39.05 -17.03 0.78
C ASP A 622 39.76 -18.35 1.14
N PRO A 623 40.39 -18.42 2.33
CA PRO A 623 41.08 -19.63 2.77
C PRO A 623 40.12 -20.77 3.16
N ASN A 624 38.84 -20.45 3.41
CA ASN A 624 37.83 -21.38 3.94
C ASN A 624 36.87 -21.92 2.86
N ASN A 625 36.99 -21.46 1.61
CA ASN A 625 36.05 -21.74 0.52
C ASN A 625 34.61 -21.30 0.85
N GLU A 626 34.46 -20.15 1.50
CA GLU A 626 33.16 -19.60 1.93
C GLU A 626 32.43 -18.80 0.84
N ASN A 627 33.09 -18.47 -0.29
CA ASN A 627 32.48 -17.70 -1.39
C ASN A 627 31.24 -18.35 -2.03
N VAL A 628 30.95 -19.62 -1.75
CA VAL A 628 29.77 -20.34 -2.24
C VAL A 628 28.52 -20.16 -1.35
N ILE A 629 28.67 -19.54 -0.17
CA ILE A 629 27.60 -19.29 0.82
C ILE A 629 26.96 -17.93 0.54
#